data_AF-A0A1F4YGV0-F1
#
_entry.id   AF-A0A1F4YGV0-F1
#
_cell.length_a   1.000
_cell.length_b   1.000
_cell.length_c   1.000
_cell.angle_alpha   90.00
_cell.angle_beta   90.00
_cell.angle_gamma   90.00
#
_symmetry.space_group_name_H-M   'P 1'
#
loop_
_entity.id
_entity.type
_entity.pdbx_description
1 polymer ?
#
loop_
_entity_poly.entity_id
_entity_poly.type
_entity_poly.pdbx_seq_one_letter_code
_entity_poly.pdbx_strand_id
1 'polypeptide(L)'
;MRSEIVKMLWFLGVAGVANMAPVFAAKLWPKWDWPINGILFGSHKTWRGLVFGVGIAGIVGGGLGALSGFGALMGDLVKSFCKRRMGIAPGKSWFPWDQIDWVVGTMVMSWPVVRWTIWEVAALVFLGLGLHLLVKVIGYVIKVNESYI
;
A
#
# COMPACT_ATOMS: atom_id res chain seq x y z
N MET A 1 17.87 17.00 -7.52
CA MET A 1 18.32 15.77 -6.83
C MET A 1 17.83 15.70 -5.38
N ARG A 2 18.17 16.66 -4.49
CA ARG A 2 17.65 16.64 -3.10
C ARG A 2 16.12 16.75 -3.03
N SER A 3 15.49 17.58 -3.87
CA SER A 3 14.03 17.72 -4.00
C SER A 3 13.34 16.40 -4.36
N GLU A 4 13.88 15.67 -5.34
CA GLU A 4 13.27 14.43 -5.83
C GLU A 4 13.30 13.32 -4.79
N ILE A 5 14.40 13.22 -4.04
CA ILE A 5 14.51 12.23 -2.95
C ILE A 5 13.47 12.53 -1.87
N VAL A 6 13.35 13.79 -1.45
CA VAL A 6 12.33 14.18 -0.45
C VAL A 6 10.92 13.90 -0.96
N LYS A 7 10.64 14.20 -2.24
CA LYS A 7 9.37 13.88 -2.90
C LYS A 7 9.09 12.37 -2.84
N MET A 8 10.02 11.54 -3.30
CA MET A 8 9.86 10.08 -3.31
C MET A 8 9.65 9.51 -1.90
N LEU A 9 10.44 9.94 -0.92
CA LEU A 9 10.30 9.49 0.46
C LEU A 9 8.96 9.92 1.06
N TRP A 10 8.50 11.14 0.78
CA TRP A 10 7.19 11.62 1.22
C TRP A 10 6.07 10.74 0.65
N PHE A 11 6.10 10.45 -0.66
CA PHE A 11 5.05 9.66 -1.31
C PHE A 11 5.06 8.21 -0.85
N LEU A 12 6.25 7.62 -0.69
CA LEU A 12 6.40 6.27 -0.15
C LEU A 12 5.87 6.20 1.29
N GLY A 13 6.19 7.20 2.12
CA GLY A 13 5.72 7.29 3.50
C GLY A 13 4.20 7.41 3.60
N VAL A 14 3.61 8.36 2.87
CA VAL A 14 2.15 8.59 2.87
C VAL A 14 1.39 7.37 2.34
N ALA A 15 1.83 6.80 1.22
CA ALA A 15 1.21 5.60 0.66
C ALA A 15 1.37 4.39 1.59
N GLY A 16 2.54 4.24 2.21
CA GLY A 16 2.82 3.20 3.21
C GLY A 16 1.90 3.33 4.43
N VAL A 17 1.72 4.54 4.96
CA VAL A 17 0.78 4.82 6.06
C VAL A 17 -0.64 4.45 5.67
N ALA A 18 -1.09 4.84 4.46
CA ALA A 18 -2.41 4.48 3.95
C ALA A 18 -2.60 2.96 3.87
N ASN A 19 -1.58 2.23 3.41
CA ASN A 19 -1.63 0.78 3.23
C ASN A 19 -1.58 0.02 4.58
N MET A 20 -0.91 0.57 5.60
CA MET A 20 -0.85 -0.02 6.95
C MET A 20 -2.08 0.30 7.81
N ALA A 21 -2.71 1.47 7.61
CA ALA A 21 -3.85 1.94 8.39
C ALA A 21 -5.01 0.91 8.52
N PRO A 22 -5.43 0.17 7.48
CA PRO A 22 -6.45 -0.87 7.60
C PRO A 22 -6.17 -1.92 8.68
N VAL A 23 -4.89 -2.29 8.88
CA VAL A 23 -4.47 -3.28 9.89
C VAL A 23 -4.73 -2.77 11.30
N PHE A 24 -4.41 -1.50 11.56
CA PHE A 24 -4.67 -0.88 12.85
C PHE A 24 -6.16 -0.59 13.05
N ALA A 25 -6.86 -0.12 12.01
CA ALA A 25 -8.30 0.11 12.05
C ALA A 25 -9.07 -1.19 12.38
N ALA A 26 -8.59 -2.35 11.90
CA ALA A 26 -9.15 -3.64 12.24
C ALA A 26 -9.04 -4.01 13.72
N LYS A 27 -7.98 -3.57 14.40
CA LYS A 27 -7.80 -3.78 15.84
C LYS A 27 -8.68 -2.86 16.67
N LEU A 28 -8.84 -1.61 16.25
CA LEU A 28 -9.58 -0.59 17.00
C LEU A 28 -11.10 -0.68 16.79
N TRP A 29 -11.56 -0.97 15.57
CA TRP A 29 -12.98 -1.09 15.22
C TRP A 29 -13.29 -2.44 14.54
N PRO A 30 -13.17 -3.57 15.27
CA PRO A 30 -13.29 -4.90 14.69
C PRO A 30 -14.67 -5.19 14.09
N LYS A 31 -15.74 -4.64 14.67
CA LYS A 31 -17.13 -4.86 14.23
C LYS A 31 -17.49 -4.21 12.89
N TRP A 32 -16.70 -3.25 12.42
CA TRP A 32 -16.91 -2.61 11.11
C TRP A 32 -16.06 -3.32 10.05
N ASP A 33 -16.40 -4.56 9.75
CA ASP A 33 -15.65 -5.46 8.88
C ASP A 33 -16.31 -5.70 7.52
N TRP A 34 -17.30 -4.88 7.14
CA TRP A 34 -18.03 -5.04 5.89
C TRP A 34 -17.09 -5.03 4.68
N PRO A 35 -17.05 -6.11 3.89
CA PRO A 35 -16.21 -6.19 2.71
C PRO A 35 -16.72 -5.23 1.63
N ILE A 36 -15.80 -4.63 0.88
CA ILE A 36 -16.13 -3.88 -0.33
C ILE A 36 -16.77 -4.84 -1.34
N ASN A 37 -16.09 -5.96 -1.60
CA ASN A 37 -16.65 -7.11 -2.31
C ASN A 37 -15.82 -8.37 -2.01
N GLY A 38 -16.41 -9.35 -1.32
CA GLY A 38 -15.71 -10.56 -0.90
C GLY A 38 -15.27 -11.47 -2.06
N ILE A 39 -16.05 -11.50 -3.15
CA ILE A 39 -15.78 -12.35 -4.33
C ILE A 39 -14.72 -11.70 -5.22
N LEU A 40 -14.79 -10.38 -5.42
CA LEU A 40 -13.91 -9.67 -6.32
C LEU A 40 -12.55 -9.33 -5.71
N PHE A 41 -12.49 -9.02 -4.41
CA PHE A 41 -11.26 -8.52 -3.79
C PHE A 41 -10.81 -9.36 -2.57
N GLY A 42 -11.70 -10.18 -2.03
CA GLY A 42 -11.50 -10.91 -0.78
C GLY A 42 -12.17 -10.20 0.41
N SER A 43 -12.63 -10.99 1.38
CA SER A 43 -13.41 -10.49 2.53
C SER A 43 -12.66 -9.50 3.43
N HIS A 44 -11.33 -9.54 3.43
CA HIS A 44 -10.48 -8.67 4.24
C HIS A 44 -10.30 -7.26 3.66
N LYS A 45 -10.78 -6.99 2.43
CA LYS A 45 -10.78 -5.65 1.83
C LYS A 45 -12.08 -4.94 2.19
N THR A 46 -12.05 -4.12 3.23
CA THR A 46 -13.26 -3.56 3.87
C THR A 46 -13.42 -2.06 3.64
N TRP A 47 -14.65 -1.56 3.74
CA TRP A 47 -14.94 -0.13 3.70
C TRP A 47 -14.25 0.64 4.83
N ARG A 48 -14.19 0.05 6.03
CA ARG A 48 -13.39 0.57 7.15
C ARG A 48 -11.95 0.81 6.74
N GLY A 49 -11.30 -0.20 6.16
CA GLY A 49 -9.91 -0.09 5.72
C GLY A 49 -9.70 1.06 4.75
N LEU A 50 -10.60 1.18 3.76
CA LEU A 50 -10.55 2.26 2.77
C LEU A 50 -10.71 3.65 3.42
N VAL A 51 -11.74 3.84 4.24
CA VAL A 51 -12.04 5.12 4.89
C VAL A 51 -10.89 5.55 5.81
N PHE A 52 -10.41 4.66 6.68
CA PHE A 52 -9.33 4.99 7.59
C PHE A 52 -7.99 5.20 6.87
N GLY A 53 -7.69 4.39 5.86
CA GLY A 53 -6.44 4.54 5.11
C GLY A 53 -6.37 5.85 4.33
N VAL A 54 -7.46 6.24 3.65
CA VAL A 54 -7.55 7.55 2.97
C VAL A 54 -7.54 8.69 3.98
N GLY A 55 -8.32 8.58 5.07
CA GLY A 55 -8.43 9.62 6.09
C GLY A 55 -7.10 9.91 6.78
N ILE A 56 -6.37 8.88 7.20
CA ILE A 56 -5.06 9.03 7.84
C ILE A 56 -4.04 9.61 6.87
N ALA A 57 -4.00 9.14 5.62
CA ALA A 57 -3.13 9.72 4.60
C ALA A 57 -3.46 11.20 4.35
N GLY A 58 -4.75 11.56 4.39
CA GLY A 58 -5.23 12.94 4.33
C GLY A 58 -4.77 13.81 5.50
N ILE A 59 -4.78 13.27 6.73
CA ILE A 59 -4.27 13.98 7.91
C ILE A 59 -2.77 14.23 7.78
N VAL A 60 -2.01 13.25 7.27
CA VAL A 60 -0.54 13.36 7.14
C VAL A 60 -0.13 14.29 5.99
N GLY A 61 -0.84 14.24 4.87
CA GLY A 61 -0.40 14.88 3.62
C GLY A 61 -1.40 15.88 3.00
N GLY A 62 -2.45 16.26 3.72
CA GLY A 62 -3.54 17.08 3.19
C GLY A 62 -4.28 16.41 2.03
N GLY A 63 -4.84 17.21 1.12
CA GLY A 63 -5.55 16.68 -0.05
C GLY A 63 -4.70 15.78 -0.95
N LEU A 64 -3.43 16.12 -1.14
CA LEU A 64 -2.49 15.28 -1.90
C LEU A 64 -2.21 13.96 -1.17
N GLY A 65 -2.17 13.98 0.16
CA GLY A 65 -2.06 12.78 0.98
C GLY A 65 -3.26 11.87 0.85
N ALA A 66 -4.47 12.41 0.94
CA ALA A 66 -5.71 11.67 0.73
C ALA A 66 -5.77 11.05 -0.68
N LEU A 67 -5.41 11.83 -1.71
CA LEU A 67 -5.35 11.35 -3.10
C LEU A 67 -4.34 10.21 -3.27
N SER A 68 -3.16 10.36 -2.68
CA SER A 68 -2.08 9.36 -2.73
C SER A 68 -2.47 8.07 -2.00
N GLY A 69 -3.07 8.19 -0.81
CA GLY A 69 -3.56 7.07 -0.02
C GLY A 69 -4.73 6.34 -0.69
N PHE A 70 -5.63 7.09 -1.33
CA PHE A 70 -6.69 6.50 -2.16
C PHE A 70 -6.07 5.71 -3.32
N GLY A 71 -5.10 6.28 -4.03
CA GLY A 71 -4.34 5.59 -5.08
C GLY A 71 -3.69 4.30 -4.59
N ALA A 72 -3.03 4.33 -3.43
CA ALA A 72 -2.39 3.15 -2.84
C ALA A 72 -3.38 2.00 -2.62
N LEU A 73 -4.53 2.31 -2.01
CA LEU A 73 -5.55 1.32 -1.68
C LEU A 73 -6.30 0.82 -2.93
N MET A 74 -6.50 1.67 -3.93
CA MET A 74 -7.05 1.24 -5.21
C MET A 74 -6.08 0.31 -5.96
N GLY A 75 -4.78 0.60 -5.94
CA GLY A 75 -3.75 -0.29 -6.46
C GLY A 75 -3.81 -1.68 -5.83
N ASP A 76 -3.91 -1.74 -4.50
CA ASP A 76 -4.06 -2.99 -3.77
C ASP A 76 -5.38 -3.73 -4.04
N LEU A 77 -6.48 -3.02 -4.29
CA LEU A 77 -7.74 -3.62 -4.77
C LEU A 77 -7.60 -4.20 -6.18
N VAL A 78 -6.99 -3.49 -7.12
CA VAL A 78 -6.75 -3.96 -8.50
C VAL A 78 -5.89 -5.22 -8.47
N LYS A 79 -4.80 -5.21 -7.71
CA LYS A 79 -3.97 -6.40 -7.53
C LYS A 79 -4.74 -7.54 -6.87
N SER A 80 -5.58 -7.25 -5.87
CA SER A 80 -6.39 -8.27 -5.21
C SER A 80 -7.43 -8.90 -6.15
N PHE A 81 -8.01 -8.11 -7.06
CA PHE A 81 -8.84 -8.57 -8.15
C PHE A 81 -8.08 -9.51 -9.08
N CYS A 82 -6.88 -9.13 -9.54
CA CYS A 82 -6.04 -9.98 -10.38
C CYS A 82 -5.73 -11.31 -9.68
N LYS A 83 -5.40 -11.29 -8.38
CA LYS A 83 -5.21 -12.52 -7.58
C LYS A 83 -6.44 -13.42 -7.61
N ARG A 84 -7.66 -12.86 -7.51
CA ARG A 84 -8.91 -13.65 -7.58
C ARG A 84 -9.07 -14.30 -8.95
N ARG A 85 -8.76 -13.58 -10.04
CA ARG A 85 -8.86 -14.12 -11.41
C ARG A 85 -7.86 -15.24 -11.67
N MET A 86 -6.73 -15.22 -10.99
CA MET A 86 -5.71 -16.27 -11.05
C MET A 86 -5.94 -17.43 -10.04
N GLY A 87 -7.07 -17.45 -9.33
CA GLY A 87 -7.39 -18.50 -8.35
C GLY A 87 -6.55 -18.45 -7.07
N ILE A 88 -5.76 -17.40 -6.85
CA ILE A 88 -4.99 -17.21 -5.61
C ILE A 88 -5.97 -16.91 -4.48
N ALA A 89 -5.88 -17.54 -3.30
CA ALA A 89 -6.79 -17.32 -2.17
C ALA A 89 -6.55 -15.98 -1.43
N PRO A 90 -7.52 -15.42 -0.66
CA PRO A 90 -7.32 -14.16 0.05
C PRO A 90 -6.22 -14.32 1.11
N GLY A 91 -5.41 -13.29 1.32
CA GLY A 91 -4.30 -13.33 2.29
C GLY A 91 -3.07 -14.13 1.85
N LYS A 92 -3.12 -14.94 0.79
CA LYS A 92 -1.92 -15.58 0.23
C LYS A 92 -1.01 -14.54 -0.40
N SER A 93 0.29 -14.61 -0.13
CA SER A 93 1.30 -13.72 -0.75
C SER A 93 1.39 -13.93 -2.27
N TRP A 94 1.65 -12.86 -3.00
CA TRP A 94 1.89 -12.80 -4.43
C TRP A 94 3.01 -11.79 -4.71
N PHE A 95 4.23 -12.19 -4.36
CA PHE A 95 5.44 -11.43 -4.63
C PHE A 95 5.77 -11.44 -6.14
N PRO A 96 6.27 -10.32 -6.72
CA PRO A 96 6.53 -9.02 -6.09
C PRO A 96 5.33 -8.07 -6.08
N TRP A 97 4.20 -8.47 -6.69
CA TRP A 97 3.05 -7.61 -6.94
C TRP A 97 2.43 -6.99 -5.69
N ASP A 98 2.43 -7.73 -4.57
CA ASP A 98 1.97 -7.21 -3.26
C ASP A 98 2.82 -6.04 -2.71
N GLN A 99 4.00 -5.75 -3.29
CA GLN A 99 4.86 -4.64 -2.89
C GLN A 99 4.86 -3.48 -3.88
N ILE A 100 4.39 -3.70 -5.10
CA ILE A 100 4.46 -2.75 -6.21
C ILE A 100 3.12 -2.04 -6.42
N ASP A 101 2.02 -2.76 -6.21
CA ASP A 101 0.64 -2.32 -6.42
C ASP A 101 0.29 -0.98 -5.77
N TRP A 102 0.62 -0.79 -4.49
CA TRP A 102 0.30 0.43 -3.75
C TRP A 102 1.17 1.61 -4.20
N VAL A 103 2.44 1.37 -4.56
CA VAL A 103 3.33 2.39 -5.12
C VAL A 103 2.78 2.87 -6.46
N VAL A 104 2.52 1.94 -7.37
CA VAL A 104 1.99 2.27 -8.71
C VAL A 104 0.62 2.93 -8.61
N GLY A 105 -0.26 2.44 -7.74
CA GLY A 105 -1.57 3.03 -7.50
C GLY A 105 -1.49 4.50 -7.06
N THR A 106 -0.58 4.81 -6.12
CA THR A 106 -0.32 6.21 -5.72
C THR A 106 0.18 7.05 -6.88
N MET A 107 1.11 6.54 -7.69
CA MET A 107 1.67 7.31 -8.81
C MET A 107 0.62 7.60 -9.88
N VAL A 108 -0.18 6.60 -10.26
CA VAL A 108 -1.28 6.75 -11.23
C VAL A 108 -2.29 7.77 -10.73
N MET A 109 -2.72 7.67 -9.47
CA MET A 109 -3.75 8.55 -8.91
C MET A 109 -3.26 9.99 -8.70
N SER A 110 -1.97 10.17 -8.36
CA SER A 110 -1.37 11.49 -8.16
C SER A 110 -0.86 12.13 -9.45
N TRP A 111 -0.76 11.40 -10.57
CA TRP A 111 -0.23 11.92 -11.84
C TRP A 111 -0.86 13.24 -12.31
N PRO A 112 -2.18 13.48 -12.21
CA PRO A 112 -2.76 14.76 -12.61
C PRO A 112 -2.19 15.98 -11.87
N VAL A 113 -1.68 15.76 -10.65
CA VAL A 113 -1.13 16.81 -9.78
C VAL A 113 0.40 16.79 -9.75
N VAL A 114 1.00 15.60 -9.87
CA VAL A 114 2.44 15.38 -9.75
C VAL A 114 2.99 14.75 -11.02
N ARG A 115 4.03 15.38 -11.58
CA ARG A 115 4.75 14.83 -12.72
C ARG A 115 5.76 13.80 -12.22
N TRP A 116 5.54 12.56 -12.62
CA TRP A 116 6.44 11.44 -12.40
C TRP A 116 7.28 11.20 -13.63
N THR A 117 8.59 11.09 -13.44
CA THR A 117 9.49 10.55 -14.48
C THR A 117 9.53 9.02 -14.38
N ILE A 118 9.84 8.35 -15.49
CA ILE A 118 9.98 6.88 -15.49
C ILE A 118 11.07 6.41 -14.50
N TRP A 119 12.10 7.23 -14.29
CA TRP A 119 13.18 6.93 -13.34
C TRP A 119 12.72 7.00 -11.89
N GLU A 120 11.81 7.91 -11.55
CA GLU A 120 11.23 7.98 -10.21
C GLU A 120 10.29 6.80 -9.94
N VAL A 121 9.52 6.39 -10.96
CA VAL A 121 8.68 5.18 -10.88
C VAL A 121 9.55 3.96 -10.60
N ALA A 122 10.60 3.76 -11.40
CA ALA A 122 11.52 2.66 -11.20
C ALA A 122 12.18 2.74 -9.82
N ALA A 123 12.70 3.91 -9.42
CA ALA A 123 13.35 4.11 -8.14
C ALA A 123 12.43 3.80 -6.95
N LEU A 124 11.18 4.25 -6.98
CA LEU A 124 10.20 3.98 -5.93
C LEU A 124 9.83 2.50 -5.84
N VAL A 125 9.70 1.80 -6.97
CA VAL A 125 9.45 0.36 -7.00
C VAL A 125 10.63 -0.40 -6.38
N PHE A 126 11.87 -0.08 -6.78
CA PHE A 126 13.07 -0.71 -6.21
C PHE A 126 13.23 -0.38 -4.72
N LEU A 127 12.98 0.88 -4.32
CA LEU A 127 13.05 1.31 -2.93
C LEU A 127 11.99 0.61 -2.07
N GLY A 128 10.76 0.45 -2.57
CA GLY A 128 9.70 -0.28 -1.90
C GLY A 128 10.03 -1.76 -1.70
N LEU A 129 10.55 -2.43 -2.74
CA LEU A 129 11.01 -3.81 -2.66
C LEU A 129 12.20 -3.95 -1.68
N GLY A 130 13.16 -3.03 -1.74
CA GLY A 130 14.30 -3.00 -0.82
C GLY A 130 13.86 -2.80 0.63
N LEU A 131 12.91 -1.89 0.88
CA LEU A 131 12.34 -1.65 2.20
C LEU A 131 11.62 -2.89 2.73
N HIS A 132 10.87 -3.60 1.88
CA HIS A 132 10.22 -4.86 2.27
C HIS A 132 11.23 -5.90 2.74
N LEU A 133 12.29 -6.12 1.96
CA LEU A 133 13.37 -7.06 2.31
C LEU A 133 14.08 -6.62 3.60
N LEU A 134 14.36 -5.33 3.75
CA LEU A 134 14.97 -4.77 4.96
C LEU A 134 14.12 -5.06 6.20
N VAL A 135 12.81 -4.78 6.15
CA VAL A 135 11.88 -5.04 7.26
C VAL A 135 11.82 -6.53 7.60
N LYS A 136 11.83 -7.41 6.60
CA LYS A 136 11.87 -8.87 6.79
C LYS A 136 13.15 -9.32 7.50
N VAL A 137 14.30 -8.83 7.05
CA VAL A 137 15.62 -9.12 7.67
C VAL A 137 15.67 -8.60 9.10
N ILE A 138 15.26 -7.36 9.35
CA ILE A 138 15.21 -6.79 10.71
C ILE A 138 14.32 -7.66 11.60
N GLY A 139 13.11 -7.99 11.14
CA GLY A 139 12.17 -8.84 11.86
C GLY A 139 12.73 -10.23 12.21
N TYR A 140 13.53 -10.81 11.31
CA TYR A 140 14.23 -12.07 11.57
C TYR A 140 15.35 -11.90 12.62
N VAL A 141 16.17 -10.85 12.50
CA VAL A 141 17.27 -10.56 13.44
C VAL A 141 16.76 -10.36 14.87
N ILE A 142 15.62 -9.67 15.02
CA ILE A 142 14.98 -9.45 16.34
C ILE A 142 14.06 -10.60 16.77
N LYS A 143 14.07 -11.73 16.04
CA LYS A 143 13.29 -12.95 16.33
C LYS A 143 11.77 -12.76 16.37
N VAL A 144 11.27 -11.76 15.65
CA VAL A 144 9.82 -11.57 15.43
C VAL A 144 9.34 -12.43 14.24
N ASN A 145 10.21 -12.70 13.27
CA ASN A 145 9.94 -13.56 12.13
C ASN A 145 10.78 -14.83 12.18
N GLU A 146 10.21 -15.97 11.78
CA GLU A 146 10.90 -17.26 11.66
C GLU A 146 11.82 -17.36 10.43
N SER A 147 11.57 -16.53 9.40
CA SER A 147 12.37 -16.48 8.17
C SER A 147 12.65 -15.05 7.70
N TYR A 148 13.78 -14.86 7.03
CA TYR A 148 14.17 -13.60 6.37
C TYR A 148 13.64 -13.48 4.93
N ILE A 149 12.94 -14.51 4.42
CA ILE A 149 12.24 -14.56 3.12
C ILE A 149 10.75 -14.81 3.37
#